data_AF-A0A964RMW8-F1
#
_entry.id   AF-A0A964RMW8-F1
#
_cell.length_a   1.000
_cell.length_b   1.000
_cell.length_c   1.000
_cell.angle_alpha   90.00
_cell.angle_beta   90.00
_cell.angle_gamma   90.00
#
_symmetry.space_group_name_H-M   'P 1'
#
loop_
_entity.id
_entity.type
_entity.pdbx_description
1 polymer ?
#
loop_
_entity_poly.entity_id
_entity_poly.type
_entity_poly.pdbx_seq_one_letter_code
_entity_poly.pdbx_strand_id
1 'polypeptide(L)' 'MKQDVIREDLKNYLKENGIKSKFIAQKIGLSEGMISYFINGKKRLSSNNLILISEIIYS' A
#
# COMPACT_ATOMS: atom_id res chain seq x y z
N MET A 1 2.98 -11.07 -8.76
CA MET A 1 2.29 -9.78 -9.02
C MET A 1 3.33 -8.69 -9.24
N LYS A 2 3.20 -7.84 -10.26
CA LYS A 2 4.15 -6.74 -10.49
C LYS A 2 3.89 -5.65 -9.43
N GLN A 3 4.91 -5.24 -8.66
CA GLN A 3 4.74 -4.27 -7.56
C GLN A 3 4.11 -2.95 -8.02
N ASP A 4 4.33 -2.58 -9.29
CA ASP A 4 3.80 -1.35 -9.86
C ASP A 4 2.26 -1.38 -9.97
N VAL A 5 1.66 -2.54 -10.22
CA VAL A 5 0.19 -2.69 -10.24
C VAL A 5 -0.38 -2.46 -8.85
N ILE A 6 0.18 -3.14 -7.84
CA ILE A 6 -0.24 -2.99 -6.43
C ILE A 6 -0.09 -1.55 -5.95
N ARG A 7 0.95 -0.85 -6.40
CA ARG A 7 1.18 0.55 -6.06
C ARG A 7 0.04 1.44 -6.58
N GLU A 8 -0.33 1.29 -7.85
CA GLU A 8 -1.39 2.10 -8.44
C GLU A 8 -2.76 1.74 -7.87
N ASP A 9 -3.03 0.45 -7.64
CA ASP A 9 -4.28 0.00 -7.00
C ASP A 9 -4.39 0.54 -5.57
N LEU A 10 -3.28 0.56 -4.82
CA LEU A 10 -3.24 1.17 -3.49
C LEU A 10 -3.54 2.68 -3.54
N LYS A 11 -2.98 3.41 -4.51
CA LYS A 11 -3.30 4.85 -4.67
C LYS A 11 -4.78 5.07 -4.93
N ASN A 12 -5.35 4.28 -5.84
CA ASN A 12 -6.76 4.39 -6.21
C ASN A 12 -7.65 4.07 -5.02
N TYR A 13 -7.39 2.96 -4.33
CA TYR A 13 -8.11 2.56 -3.12
C TYR A 13 -8.12 3.67 -2.06
N LEU A 14 -6.95 4.27 -1.77
CA LEU A 14 -6.85 5.36 -0.79
C LEU A 14 -7.66 6.59 -1.22
N LYS A 15 -7.61 6.94 -2.50
CA LYS A 15 -8.32 8.09 -3.06
C LYS A 15 -9.84 7.88 -3.07
N GLU A 16 -10.30 6.74 -3.58
CA GLU A 16 -11.72 6.41 -3.74
C GLU A 16 -12.44 6.25 -2.41
N ASN A 17 -11.74 5.72 -1.39
CA ASN A 17 -12.31 5.53 -0.05
C ASN A 17 -12.05 6.71 0.90
N GLY A 18 -11.29 7.74 0.48
CA GLY A 18 -10.90 8.84 1.36
C GLY A 18 -10.02 8.42 2.55
N ILE A 19 -9.27 7.33 2.40
CA ILE A 19 -8.45 6.72 3.44
C ILE A 19 -7.03 7.29 3.39
N LYS A 20 -6.45 7.54 4.57
CA LYS A 20 -5.04 7.96 4.69
C LYS A 20 -4.09 6.76 4.65
N SER A 21 -2.91 6.93 4.07
CA SER A 21 -1.84 5.91 4.06
C SER A 21 -1.49 5.37 5.46
N LYS A 22 -1.66 6.19 6.52
CA LYS A 22 -1.54 5.77 7.92
C LYS A 22 -2.39 4.55 8.28
N PHE A 23 -3.60 4.43 7.73
CA PHE A 23 -4.48 3.29 7.97
C PHE A 23 -3.84 1.98 7.50
N ILE A 24 -3.33 1.97 6.28
CA ILE A 24 -2.65 0.81 5.69
C ILE A 24 -1.41 0.46 6.50
N ALA A 25 -0.62 1.48 6.85
CA ALA A 25 0.59 1.33 7.65
C ALA A 25 0.29 0.62 9.00
N GLN A 26 -0.76 1.06 9.71
CA GLN A 26 -1.19 0.45 10.96
C GLN A 26 -1.71 -0.98 10.77
N LYS A 27 -2.47 -1.24 9.71
CA LYS A 27 -3.02 -2.57 9.42
C LYS A 27 -1.94 -3.63 9.17
N ILE A 28 -0.82 -3.24 8.56
CA ILE A 28 0.24 -4.19 8.15
C ILE A 28 1.53 -4.04 8.95
N GLY A 29 1.53 -3.25 10.03
CA GLY A 29 2.68 -3.09 10.93
C GLY A 29 3.88 -2.36 10.34
N LEU A 30 3.65 -1.40 9.43
CA LEU A 30 4.70 -0.55 8.84
C LEU A 30 4.59 0.89 9.31
N SER A 31 5.65 1.67 9.09
CA SER A 31 5.57 3.12 9.25
C SER A 31 4.83 3.75 8.07
N GLU A 32 4.12 4.84 8.34
CA GLU A 32 3.45 5.63 7.30
C GLU A 32 4.43 6.11 6.22
N GLY A 33 5.66 6.45 6.60
CA GLY A 33 6.73 6.81 5.68
C GLY A 33 7.09 5.69 4.70
N MET A 34 7.10 4.42 5.13
CA MET A 34 7.34 3.29 4.21
C MET A 34 6.23 3.16 3.16
N ILE A 35 4.97 3.30 3.57
CA ILE A 35 3.84 3.29 2.64
C ILE A 35 3.92 4.47 1.67
N SER A 36 4.21 5.67 2.16
CA SER A 36 4.39 6.86 1.34
C SER A 36 5.51 6.69 0.32
N TYR A 37 6.67 6.17 0.72
CA TYR A 37 7.78 5.91 -0.21
C TYR A 37 7.42 4.85 -1.24
N PHE A 38 6.70 3.81 -0.86
CA PHE A 38 6.21 2.80 -1.81
C PHE A 38 5.25 3.39 -2.84
N ILE A 39 4.24 4.13 -2.39
CA ILE A 39 3.24 4.81 -3.24
C ILE A 39 3.91 5.79 -4.20
N ASN A 40 4.94 6.51 -3.76
CA ASN A 40 5.69 7.45 -4.59
C ASN A 40 6.79 6.79 -5.45
N GLY A 41 6.86 5.46 -5.48
CA GLY A 41 7.87 4.73 -6.27
C GLY A 41 9.31 4.85 -5.76
N LYS A 42 9.52 5.42 -4.57
CA LYS A 42 10.83 5.63 -3.95
C LYS A 42 11.38 4.37 -3.27
N LYS A 43 10.53 3.40 -2.96
CA LYS A 43 10.93 2.15 -2.28
C LYS A 43 10.12 0.96 -2.77
N ARG A 44 10.74 -0.21 -2.81
CA ARG A 44 10.07 -1.50 -2.99
C ARG A 44 9.74 -2.14 -1.64
N LEU A 45 8.67 -2.93 -1.61
CA LEU A 45 8.28 -3.70 -0.44
C LEU A 45 8.56 -5.19 -0.64
N SER A 46 8.64 -5.92 0.48
CA SER A 46 8.76 -7.38 0.48
C SER A 46 7.47 -8.03 -0.03
N SER A 47 7.57 -9.25 -0.54
CA SER A 47 6.41 -10.02 -1.02
C SER A 47 5.30 -10.13 0.03
N ASN A 48 5.66 -10.37 1.31
CA ASN A 48 4.68 -10.47 2.39
C ASN A 48 3.89 -9.16 2.57
N ASN A 49 4.57 -8.01 2.55
CA ASN A 49 3.89 -6.72 2.68
C ASN A 49 2.98 -6.43 1.49
N LEU A 50 3.37 -6.87 0.29
CA LEU A 50 2.54 -6.71 -0.91
C LEU A 50 1.28 -7.58 -0.83
N ILE A 51 1.38 -8.81 -0.32
CA ILE A 51 0.23 -9.69 -0.10
C ILE A 51 -0.75 -9.04 0.87
N LEU A 52 -0.27 -8.57 2.02
CA LEU A 52 -1.12 -7.90 3.03
C LEU A 52 -1.81 -6.64 2.47
N ILE A 53 -1.11 -5.86 1.64
CA ILE A 53 -1.71 -4.69 0.96
C ILE A 53 -2.82 -5.13 0.01
N SER A 54 -2.59 -6.18 -0.78
CA SER A 54 -3.58 -6.69 -1.73
C SER A 54 -4.80 -7.28 -1.06
N GLU A 55 -4.65 -7.98 0.06
CA GLU A 55 -5.78 -8.46 0.86
C GLU A 55 -6.68 -7.32 1.34
N ILE A 56 -6.13 -6.14 1.62
CA ILE A 56 -6.92 -4.97 2.03
C ILE A 56 -7.62 -4.30 0.84
N ILE A 57 -6.96 -4.22 -0.31
CA ILE A 57 -7.51 -3.51 -1.48
C ILE A 57 -8.60 -4.31 -2.19
N TYR A 58 -8.52 -5.65 -2.17
CA TYR A 58 -9.44 -6.53 -2.88
C TYR A 58 -10.41 -7.30 -1.95
N SER A 59 -10.52 -6.93 -0.68
CA SER A 59 -11.58 -7.42 0.22
C SER A 59 -12.88 -6.66 0.00
#